data_AF-A0A524CV91-F1
#
_entry.id   AF-A0A524CV91-F1
#
_cell.length_a   1.000
_cell.length_b   1.000
_cell.length_c   1.000
_cell.angle_alpha   90.00
_cell.angle_beta   90.00
_cell.angle_gamma   90.00
#
_symmetry.space_group_name_H-M   'P 1'
#
loop_
_entity.id
_entity.type
_entity.pdbx_description
1 polymer ?
#
loop_
_entity_poly.entity_id
_entity_poly.type
_entity_poly.pdbx_seq_one_letter_code
_entity_poly.pdbx_strand_id
1 'polypeptide(L)'
;MTLFSDAEVEKITSFIDKKPGNFLITFRNKHGPSKLKDLWIDFLDEIGFKRECMSWWSSTGTIGLLECDTKDGTNLYGQWALADKNELIAVMEMDDEDLVNIREGFDSGNVTSYAMRAIRIGETGDRD
;
A
#
# COMPACT_ATOMS: atom_id res chain seq x y z
N MET A 1 -7.18 -17.35 -0.02
CA MET A 1 -6.72 -16.45 1.06
C MET A 1 -6.65 -15.08 0.45
N THR A 2 -7.26 -14.08 1.09
CA THR A 2 -7.32 -12.69 0.59
C THR A 2 -6.28 -11.83 1.29
N LEU A 3 -5.95 -10.67 0.69
CA LEU A 3 -5.04 -9.70 1.31
C LEU A 3 -5.70 -8.99 2.50
N PHE A 4 -6.97 -8.64 2.33
CA PHE A 4 -7.80 -7.94 3.30
C PHE A 4 -9.04 -8.77 3.63
N SER A 5 -9.58 -8.58 4.82
CA SER A 5 -10.90 -9.08 5.21
C SER A 5 -12.01 -8.27 4.55
N ASP A 6 -13.21 -8.84 4.45
CA ASP A 6 -14.37 -8.18 3.83
C ASP A 6 -14.66 -6.78 4.43
N ALA A 7 -14.50 -6.65 5.76
CA ALA A 7 -14.68 -5.37 6.46
C ALA A 7 -13.60 -4.33 6.12
N GLU A 8 -12.36 -4.78 5.89
CA GLU A 8 -11.27 -3.91 5.44
C GLU A 8 -11.46 -3.51 3.98
N VAL A 9 -11.91 -4.43 3.13
CA VAL A 9 -12.28 -4.14 1.74
C VAL A 9 -13.37 -3.06 1.70
N GLU A 10 -14.44 -3.22 2.47
CA GLU A 10 -15.52 -2.23 2.57
C GLU A 10 -15.01 -0.85 3.00
N LYS A 11 -14.09 -0.81 3.99
CA LYS A 11 -13.46 0.43 4.45
C LYS A 11 -12.63 1.09 3.34
N ILE A 12 -11.84 0.30 2.60
CA ILE A 12 -11.01 0.81 1.50
C ILE A 12 -11.89 1.34 0.37
N THR A 13 -12.88 0.56 -0.08
CA THR A 13 -13.77 0.96 -1.18
C THR A 13 -14.60 2.19 -0.85
N SER A 14 -15.09 2.29 0.39
CA SER A 14 -15.86 3.44 0.86
C SER A 14 -15.01 4.71 0.95
N PHE A 15 -13.70 4.58 1.19
CA PHE A 15 -12.79 5.73 1.21
C PHE A 15 -12.47 6.23 -0.19
N ILE A 16 -12.20 5.32 -1.12
CA ILE A 16 -11.77 5.65 -2.49
C ILE A 16 -12.96 6.19 -3.32
N ASP A 17 -14.17 5.64 -3.12
CA ASP A 17 -15.46 6.03 -3.71
C ASP A 17 -15.39 6.72 -5.09
N LYS A 18 -14.69 6.08 -6.04
CA LYS A 18 -14.58 6.50 -7.46
C LYS A 18 -14.18 7.96 -7.68
N LYS A 19 -13.46 8.57 -6.73
CA LYS A 19 -12.89 9.90 -6.91
C LYS A 19 -11.59 9.80 -7.69
N PRO A 20 -11.32 10.70 -8.65
CA PRO A 20 -9.98 10.86 -9.19
C PRO A 20 -9.07 11.36 -8.07
N GLY A 21 -7.84 10.88 -8.03
CA GLY A 21 -6.89 11.19 -6.96
C GLY A 21 -5.87 10.08 -6.75
N ASN A 22 -4.92 10.32 -5.85
CA ASN A 22 -3.92 9.33 -5.48
C ASN A 22 -4.24 8.79 -4.09
N PHE A 23 -4.31 7.48 -3.94
CA PHE A 23 -4.69 6.85 -2.67
C PHE A 23 -3.62 5.87 -2.22
N LEU A 24 -3.20 5.99 -0.97
CA LEU A 24 -2.25 5.12 -0.32
C LEU A 24 -2.97 4.21 0.68
N ILE A 25 -2.84 2.90 0.46
CA ILE A 25 -3.30 1.84 1.35
C ILE A 25 -2.06 1.31 2.07
N THR A 26 -2.00 1.50 3.38
CA THR A 26 -0.92 0.99 4.24
C THR A 26 -1.37 -0.26 4.97
N PHE A 27 -0.56 -1.31 4.91
CA PHE A 27 -0.93 -2.59 5.52
C PHE A 27 0.28 -3.43 5.95
N ARG A 28 0.04 -4.35 6.88
CA ARG A 28 0.96 -5.44 7.20
C ARG A 28 0.53 -6.69 6.45
N ASN A 29 1.48 -7.54 6.09
CA ASN A 29 1.19 -8.81 5.44
C ASN A 29 2.21 -9.89 5.79
N LYS A 30 1.80 -11.14 5.75
CA LYS A 30 2.69 -12.29 6.04
C LYS A 30 3.33 -12.92 4.80
N HIS A 31 3.02 -12.40 3.63
CA HIS A 31 3.40 -13.01 2.36
C HIS A 31 4.67 -12.38 1.82
N GLY A 32 5.51 -13.20 1.19
CA GLY A 32 6.65 -12.69 0.43
C GLY A 32 6.20 -11.90 -0.80
N PRO A 33 7.09 -11.09 -1.41
CA PRO A 33 6.75 -10.14 -2.48
C PRO A 33 6.00 -10.75 -3.66
N SER A 34 6.40 -11.94 -4.12
CA SER A 34 5.73 -12.63 -5.23
C SER A 34 4.27 -12.96 -4.90
N LYS A 35 4.02 -13.55 -3.73
CA LYS A 35 2.65 -13.92 -3.34
C LYS A 35 1.81 -12.69 -3.01
N LEU A 36 2.42 -11.67 -2.42
CA LEU A 36 1.77 -10.39 -2.17
C LEU A 36 1.33 -9.71 -3.46
N LYS A 37 2.16 -9.74 -4.51
CA LYS A 37 1.80 -9.20 -5.82
C LYS A 37 0.53 -9.84 -6.38
N ASP A 38 0.43 -11.17 -6.32
CA ASP A 38 -0.77 -11.88 -6.78
C ASP A 38 -2.00 -11.47 -5.96
N LEU A 39 -1.88 -11.44 -4.63
CA LEU A 39 -2.98 -11.06 -3.73
C LEU A 39 -3.43 -9.61 -3.92
N TRP A 40 -2.49 -8.73 -4.26
CA TRP A 40 -2.78 -7.33 -4.57
C TRP A 40 -3.55 -7.19 -5.89
N ILE A 41 -3.16 -7.93 -6.92
CA ILE A 41 -3.89 -7.96 -8.21
C ILE A 41 -5.30 -8.51 -7.99
N ASP A 42 -5.45 -9.63 -7.26
CA ASP A 42 -6.75 -10.21 -6.94
C ASP A 42 -7.66 -9.20 -6.21
N PHE A 43 -7.11 -8.47 -5.23
CA PHE A 43 -7.83 -7.43 -4.50
C PHE A 43 -8.28 -6.28 -5.42
N LEU A 44 -7.40 -5.79 -6.30
CA LEU A 44 -7.74 -4.72 -7.23
C LEU A 44 -8.82 -5.12 -8.22
N ASP A 45 -8.78 -6.36 -8.69
CA ASP A 45 -9.83 -6.93 -9.54
C ASP A 45 -11.17 -7.01 -8.80
N GLU A 46 -11.17 -7.37 -7.51
CA GLU A 46 -12.36 -7.40 -6.64
C GLU A 46 -13.00 -6.02 -6.51
N ILE A 47 -12.19 -4.98 -6.31
CA ILE A 47 -12.66 -3.60 -6.16
C ILE A 47 -12.87 -2.86 -7.49
N GLY A 48 -12.72 -3.56 -8.62
CA GLY A 48 -13.05 -3.05 -9.96
C GLY A 48 -11.96 -2.24 -10.67
N PHE A 49 -10.72 -2.26 -10.16
CA PHE A 49 -9.57 -1.57 -10.74
C PHE A 49 -8.67 -2.54 -11.53
N LYS A 50 -9.07 -2.89 -12.76
CA LYS A 50 -8.28 -3.78 -13.66
C LYS A 50 -7.11 -3.05 -14.31
N ARG A 51 -5.84 -3.35 -13.96
CA ARG A 51 -4.67 -2.58 -14.47
C ARG A 51 -3.33 -3.33 -14.55
N GLU A 52 -2.37 -2.67 -15.19
CA GLU A 52 -0.93 -2.98 -15.17
C GLU A 52 -0.33 -2.45 -13.86
N CYS A 53 0.02 -3.37 -12.95
CA CYS A 53 0.68 -3.02 -11.69
C CYS A 53 2.21 -3.08 -11.83
N MET A 54 2.87 -1.98 -11.50
CA MET A 54 4.30 -1.95 -11.22
C MET A 54 4.52 -2.27 -9.74
N SER A 55 5.61 -2.97 -9.43
CA SER A 55 5.90 -3.30 -8.05
C SER A 55 7.34 -2.99 -7.73
N TRP A 56 7.51 -2.15 -6.72
CA TRP A 56 8.77 -1.60 -6.29
C TRP A 56 9.06 -2.15 -4.89
N TRP A 57 9.97 -3.12 -4.81
CA TRP A 57 10.42 -3.66 -3.54
C TRP A 57 11.93 -3.82 -3.54
N SER A 58 12.54 -3.57 -2.37
CA SER A 58 13.91 -3.99 -2.12
C SER A 58 13.94 -5.52 -1.93
N SER A 59 14.92 -6.19 -2.55
CA SER A 59 15.13 -7.63 -2.38
C SER A 59 15.49 -8.04 -0.95
N THR A 60 15.83 -7.08 -0.08
CA THR A 60 16.18 -7.27 1.33
C THR A 60 15.21 -6.58 2.30
N GLY A 61 14.19 -5.90 1.79
CA GLY A 61 13.29 -5.07 2.59
C GLY A 61 12.16 -5.86 3.25
N THR A 62 11.90 -5.57 4.52
CA THR A 62 10.65 -5.92 5.22
C THR A 62 9.53 -4.92 4.91
N ILE A 63 9.76 -4.00 3.97
CA ILE A 63 8.83 -2.94 3.56
C ILE A 63 8.93 -2.79 2.03
N GLY A 64 7.81 -2.48 1.37
CA GLY A 64 7.79 -2.19 -0.07
C GLY A 64 6.58 -1.37 -0.50
N LEU A 65 6.55 -1.08 -1.80
CA LEU A 65 5.49 -0.31 -2.46
C LEU A 65 4.94 -1.06 -3.68
N LEU A 66 3.63 -1.19 -3.73
CA LEU A 66 2.87 -1.65 -4.89
C LEU A 66 2.26 -0.42 -5.56
N GLU A 67 2.43 -0.30 -6.87
CA GLU A 67 1.89 0.82 -7.63
C GLU A 67 1.05 0.28 -8.77
N CYS A 68 -0.20 0.74 -8.87
CA CYS A 68 -1.02 0.42 -10.03
C CYS A 68 -1.53 1.73 -10.62
N ASP A 69 -1.13 1.99 -11.85
CA ASP A 69 -1.67 3.08 -12.64
C ASP A 69 -3.10 2.73 -13.01
N THR A 70 -4.05 3.57 -12.63
CA THR A 70 -5.39 3.48 -13.19
C THR A 70 -5.65 4.61 -14.20
N LYS A 71 -5.83 4.25 -15.48
CA LYS A 71 -6.23 5.15 -16.59
C LYS A 71 -7.52 5.96 -16.35
N ASP A 72 -8.21 5.80 -15.23
CA ASP A 72 -9.41 6.58 -14.89
C ASP A 72 -9.08 7.79 -14.00
N GLY A 73 -7.79 8.05 -13.74
CA GLY A 73 -7.32 9.16 -12.92
C GLY A 73 -7.31 8.87 -11.42
N THR A 74 -7.45 7.61 -11.02
CA THR A 74 -7.41 7.16 -9.62
C THR A 74 -6.17 6.29 -9.39
N ASN A 75 -5.07 6.82 -8.89
CA ASN A 75 -3.87 6.00 -8.67
C ASN A 75 -3.93 5.30 -7.31
N LEU A 76 -3.67 3.98 -7.29
CA LEU A 76 -3.68 3.20 -6.06
C LEU A 76 -2.29 2.70 -5.71
N TYR A 77 -1.87 2.99 -4.48
CA TYR A 77 -0.57 2.65 -3.93
C TYR A 77 -0.75 1.74 -2.73
N GLY A 78 -0.06 0.60 -2.71
CA GLY A 78 -0.04 -0.35 -1.60
C GLY A 78 1.31 -0.30 -0.89
N GLN A 79 1.39 0.39 0.25
CA GLN A 79 2.59 0.38 1.08
C GLN A 79 2.48 -0.71 2.13
N TRP A 80 3.42 -1.65 2.10
CA TRP A 80 3.33 -2.86 2.90
C TRP A 80 4.55 -3.06 3.77
N ALA A 81 4.34 -3.71 4.92
CA ALA A 81 5.40 -4.26 5.76
C ALA A 81 5.20 -5.76 6.00
N LEU A 82 6.28 -6.52 6.06
CA LEU A 82 6.26 -7.94 6.41
C LEU A 82 6.00 -8.11 7.92
N ALA A 83 5.01 -8.93 8.28
CA ALA A 83 4.60 -9.20 9.64
C ALA A 83 3.98 -10.61 9.76
N ASP A 84 3.59 -11.02 10.97
CA ASP A 84 3.00 -12.35 11.19
C ASP A 84 1.54 -12.47 10.70
N LYS A 85 0.86 -11.33 10.50
CA LYS A 85 -0.55 -11.25 10.09
C LYS A 85 -0.78 -10.23 8.98
N ASN A 86 -1.86 -10.45 8.24
CA ASN A 86 -2.41 -9.46 7.31
C ASN A 86 -3.29 -8.50 8.12
N GLU A 87 -3.08 -7.20 7.96
CA GLU A 87 -3.81 -6.16 8.72
C GLU A 87 -3.74 -4.83 7.98
N LEU A 88 -4.89 -4.24 7.66
CA LEU A 88 -5.01 -2.87 7.17
C LEU A 88 -4.66 -1.89 8.30
N ILE A 89 -3.78 -0.94 8.00
CA ILE A 89 -3.34 0.08 8.95
C ILE A 89 -4.06 1.40 8.68
N ALA A 90 -3.94 1.92 7.45
CA ALA A 90 -4.62 3.15 7.05
C ALA A 90 -4.92 3.19 5.54
N VAL A 91 -5.86 4.05 5.19
CA VAL A 91 -6.15 4.47 3.82
C VAL A 91 -6.16 5.99 3.83
N MET A 92 -5.42 6.61 2.92
CA MET A 92 -5.29 8.06 2.85
C MET A 92 -5.18 8.55 1.42
N GLU A 93 -5.65 9.77 1.18
CA GLU A 93 -5.45 10.50 -0.07
C GLU A 93 -4.09 11.21 -0.01
N MET A 94 -3.41 11.26 -1.15
CA MET A 94 -2.05 11.75 -1.30
C MET A 94 -1.99 12.85 -2.37
N ASP A 95 -1.21 13.89 -2.12
CA ASP A 95 -0.89 14.87 -3.14
C ASP A 95 0.28 14.37 -4.02
N ASP A 96 0.40 14.89 -5.24
CA ASP A 96 1.44 14.47 -6.19
C ASP A 96 2.87 14.65 -5.65
N GLU A 97 3.09 15.70 -4.84
CA GLU A 97 4.39 15.96 -4.20
C GLU A 97 4.78 14.84 -3.22
N ASP A 98 3.81 14.34 -2.44
CA ASP A 98 4.06 13.26 -1.50
C ASP A 98 4.35 11.92 -2.21
N LEU A 99 3.74 11.70 -3.38
CA LEU A 99 4.04 10.52 -4.19
C LEU A 99 5.47 10.50 -4.69
N VAL A 100 5.96 11.64 -5.19
CA VAL A 100 7.36 11.78 -5.62
C VAL A 100 8.28 11.46 -4.45
N ASN A 101 8.01 12.04 -3.28
CA ASN A 101 8.79 11.80 -2.07
C ASN A 101 8.77 10.32 -1.61
N ILE A 102 7.64 9.61 -1.75
CA ILE A 102 7.56 8.18 -1.43
C ILE A 102 8.42 7.37 -2.42
N ARG A 103 8.28 7.60 -3.73
CA ARG A 103 9.03 6.88 -4.76
C ARG A 103 10.54 7.10 -4.62
N GLU A 104 10.96 8.36 -4.45
CA GLU A 104 12.37 8.71 -4.21
C GLU A 104 12.89 8.14 -2.90
N GLY A 105 12.07 8.07 -1.84
CA GLY A 105 12.46 7.47 -0.57
C GLY A 105 12.73 5.96 -0.66
N PHE A 106 12.02 5.24 -1.54
CA PHE A 106 12.27 3.82 -1.81
C PHE A 106 13.49 3.61 -2.70
N ASP A 107 13.74 4.48 -3.69
CA ASP A 107 14.87 4.37 -4.62
C ASP A 107 16.20 4.81 -3.98
N SER A 108 16.18 5.81 -3.09
CA SER A 108 17.37 6.40 -2.47
C SER A 108 17.83 5.70 -1.18
N GLY A 109 17.06 4.74 -0.65
CA GLY A 109 17.31 4.14 0.66
C GLY A 109 17.22 5.12 1.84
N ASN A 110 16.81 6.36 1.60
CA ASN A 110 16.69 7.42 2.59
C ASN A 110 15.24 7.84 2.73
N VAL A 111 14.61 7.35 3.79
CA VAL A 111 13.19 7.50 4.07
C VAL A 111 12.94 8.81 4.82
N THR A 112 12.72 9.92 4.10
CA THR A 112 12.54 11.25 4.71
C THR A 112 11.09 11.75 4.70
N SER A 113 10.19 11.19 3.87
CA SER A 113 8.82 11.70 3.71
C SER A 113 7.91 11.39 4.92
N TYR A 114 6.99 12.33 5.22
CA TYR A 114 6.02 12.22 6.32
C TYR A 114 5.08 11.02 6.15
N ALA A 115 4.69 10.68 4.92
CA ALA A 115 3.89 9.50 4.62
C ALA A 115 4.65 8.19 4.89
N MET A 116 5.96 8.16 4.63
CA MET A 116 6.80 7.04 5.06
C MET A 116 7.11 7.06 6.58
N ARG A 117 7.04 8.22 7.24
CA ARG A 117 7.09 8.31 8.72
C ARG A 117 5.76 7.91 9.38
N ALA A 118 4.64 7.96 8.67
CA ALA A 118 3.38 7.35 9.13
C ALA A 118 3.55 5.82 9.30
N ILE A 119 4.55 5.22 8.63
CA ILE A 119 5.13 3.91 8.97
C ILE A 119 6.05 3.98 10.20
N ARG A 120 5.66 4.66 11.28
CA ARG A 120 6.14 4.27 12.63
C ARG A 120 5.21 3.22 13.21
N ILE A 121 5.01 2.17 12.42
CA ILE A 121 4.34 0.92 12.78
C ILE A 121 5.13 0.12 13.86
N GLY A 122 6.25 0.68 14.35
CA GLY A 122 7.06 0.19 15.46
C GLY A 122 7.18 1.11 16.68
N GLU A 123 6.50 2.27 16.75
CA GLU A 123 6.45 3.08 17.99
C GLU A 123 5.17 2.90 18.81
N THR A 124 4.18 2.18 18.28
CA THR A 124 3.01 1.70 19.02
C THR A 124 3.12 0.22 19.34
N GLY A 125 4.34 -0.30 19.47
CA GLY A 125 4.61 -1.53 20.20
C GLY A 125 4.76 -1.18 21.67
N ASP A 126 3.78 -1.61 22.47
CA ASP A 126 3.87 -1.70 23.92
C ASP A 126 5.30 -2.10 24.36
N ARG A 127 5.83 -1.33 25.31
CA ARG A 127 6.88 -1.83 26.19
C ARG A 127 6.21 -2.90 27.05
N ASP A 128 6.51 -4.16 26.79
CA ASP A 128 6.59 -5.21 27.81
C ASP A 128 7.72 -6.19 27.47
#